data_AF-A0A531KVS1-F1
#
_entry.id   AF-A0A531KVS1-F1
#
_cell.length_a   1.000
_cell.length_b   1.000
_cell.length_c   1.000
_cell.angle_alpha   90.00
_cell.angle_beta   90.00
_cell.angle_gamma   90.00
#
_symmetry.space_group_name_H-M   'P 1'
#
loop_
_entity.id
_entity.type
_entity.pdbx_description
1 polymer ?
#
loop_
_entity_poly.entity_id
_entity_poly.type
_entity_poly.pdbx_seq_one_letter_code
_entity_poly.pdbx_strand_id
1 'polypeptide(L)' 'TTLLQMVAHGLGVTLIPEMAAGPASALRDLKIVPFQEPMPQRTICLAWRRNKVRHDECVELAKIIRGLNAAVLAA' A
#
# COMPACT_ATOMS: atom_id res chain seq x y z
N THR A 1 2.92 9.98 -3.54
CA THR A 1 3.48 11.34 -3.54
C THR A 1 2.52 12.33 -4.20
N THR A 2 2.16 12.22 -5.48
CA THR A 2 1.32 13.24 -6.15
C THR A 2 -0.03 13.53 -5.48
N LEU A 3 -0.84 12.49 -5.18
CA LEU A 3 -2.13 12.69 -4.50
C LEU A 3 -1.99 13.35 -3.12
N LEU A 4 -0.97 12.95 -2.36
CA LEU A 4 -0.69 13.54 -1.05
C LEU A 4 -0.24 15.00 -1.16
N GLN A 5 0.58 15.33 -2.17
CA GLN A 5 0.99 16.71 -2.43
C GLN A 5 -0.20 17.59 -2.83
N MET A 6 -1.12 17.07 -3.65
CA MET A 6 -2.34 17.79 -4.02
C MET A 6 -3.17 18.16 -2.77
N VAL A 7 -3.38 17.20 -1.86
CA VAL A 7 -4.09 17.44 -0.60
C VAL A 7 -3.33 18.42 0.30
N ALA A 8 -2.01 18.29 0.42
CA ALA A 8 -1.17 19.23 1.18
C ALA A 8 -1.25 20.68 0.63
N HIS A 9 -1.51 20.84 -0.68
CA HIS A 9 -1.77 22.14 -1.31
C HIS A 9 -3.25 22.55 -1.31
N GLY A 10 -4.10 21.90 -0.49
CA GLY A 10 -5.50 22.27 -0.31
C GLY A 10 -6.47 21.68 -1.32
N LEU A 11 -6.04 20.74 -2.17
CA LEU A 11 -6.91 20.08 -3.15
C LEU A 11 -7.64 18.89 -2.53
N GLY A 12 -8.68 19.17 -1.75
CA GLY A 12 -9.63 18.18 -1.25
C GLY A 12 -9.07 17.25 -0.18
N VAL A 13 -9.60 16.03 -0.13
CA VAL A 13 -9.20 14.96 0.80
C VAL A 13 -9.04 13.64 0.04
N THR A 14 -8.26 12.72 0.59
CA THR A 14 -8.04 11.41 -0.05
C THR A 14 -7.91 10.31 0.99
N LEU A 15 -8.13 9.07 0.54
CA LEU A 15 -7.89 7.87 1.34
C LEU A 15 -6.51 7.32 1.01
N ILE A 16 -5.76 6.96 2.03
CA ILE A 16 -4.46 6.31 1.88
C ILE A 16 -4.48 4.95 2.58
N PRO A 17 -3.73 3.97 2.06
CA PRO A 17 -3.46 2.76 2.81
C PRO A 17 -2.54 3.08 4.00
N GLU A 18 -2.61 2.27 5.04
CA GLU A 18 -1.77 2.40 6.25
C GLU A 18 -0.26 2.48 5.92
N MET A 19 0.23 1.66 4.99
CA MET A 19 1.65 1.69 4.58
C MET A 19 2.11 3.02 3.98
N ALA A 20 1.19 3.90 3.57
CA ALA A 20 1.53 5.24 3.10
C ALA A 20 1.50 6.30 4.21
N ALA A 21 1.07 5.96 5.43
CA ALA A 21 0.92 6.90 6.54
C ALA A 21 2.28 7.45 7.03
N GLY A 22 3.30 6.59 7.13
CA GLY A 22 4.66 7.01 7.50
C GLY A 22 5.22 8.06 6.54
N PRO A 23 5.35 7.77 5.23
CA PRO A 23 5.78 8.76 4.23
C PRO A 23 4.89 10.00 4.17
N ALA A 24 3.57 9.86 4.38
CA ALA A 24 2.64 10.99 4.39
C ALA A 24 2.85 11.93 5.59
N SER A 25 3.23 11.40 6.75
CA SER A 25 3.50 12.20 7.94
C SER A 25 4.69 13.16 7.81
N ALA A 26 5.59 12.91 6.84
CA ALA A 26 6.71 13.81 6.54
C ALA A 26 6.27 15.06 5.75
N LEU A 27 5.05 15.07 5.18
CA LEU A 27 4.52 16.23 4.45
C LEU A 27 3.93 17.24 5.44
N ARG A 28 4.35 18.49 5.27
CA ARG A 28 3.76 19.61 6.00
C ARG A 28 2.32 19.83 5.53
N ASP A 29 1.51 20.41 6.41
CA ASP A 29 0.13 20.81 6.13
C ASP A 29 -0.82 19.66 5.76
N LEU A 30 -0.47 18.43 6.17
CA LEU A 30 -1.32 17.25 6.06
C LEU A 30 -1.70 16.74 7.47
N LYS A 31 -2.98 16.42 7.66
CA LYS A 31 -3.47 15.72 8.85
C LYS A 31 -4.01 14.37 8.45
N ILE A 32 -3.44 13.30 9.03
CA ILE A 32 -3.97 11.94 8.88
C ILE A 32 -5.03 11.71 9.96
N VAL A 33 -6.20 11.25 9.55
CA VAL A 33 -7.30 10.91 10.46
C VAL A 33 -7.62 9.43 10.27
N PRO A 34 -7.44 8.58 11.29
CA PRO A 34 -7.79 7.17 11.18
C PRO A 34 -9.31 6.99 11.12
N PHE A 35 -9.75 5.91 10.45
CA PHE A 35 -11.15 5.50 10.48
C PHE A 35 -11.56 5.03 11.89
N GLN A 36 -12.85 5.11 12.21
CA GLN A 36 -13.38 4.37 13.34
C GLN A 36 -13.49 2.88 13.00
N GLU A 37 -13.45 2.04 14.03
CA GLU A 37 -13.66 0.61 13.85
C GLU A 37 -15.11 0.31 13.42
N PRO A 38 -15.33 -0.63 12.48
CA PRO A 38 -14.31 -1.41 11.78
C PRO A 38 -13.65 -0.64 10.63
N MET A 39 -12.31 -0.63 10.57
CA MET A 39 -11.59 0.04 9.49
C MET A 39 -11.74 -0.69 8.13
N PRO A 40 -11.83 0.04 7.00
CA PRO A 40 -11.83 -0.57 5.68
C PRO A 40 -10.48 -1.23 5.38
N GLN A 41 -10.52 -2.46 4.89
CA GLN A 41 -9.34 -3.23 4.53
C GLN A 41 -9.30 -3.51 3.03
N ARG A 42 -8.10 -3.77 2.52
CA ARG A 42 -7.88 -4.22 1.14
C ARG A 42 -6.95 -5.41 1.12
N THR A 43 -7.23 -6.35 0.23
CA THR A 43 -6.31 -7.47 -0.04
C THR A 43 -5.42 -7.10 -1.22
N ILE A 44 -4.10 -7.20 -1.02
CA ILE A 44 -3.11 -7.03 -2.10
C ILE A 44 -2.77 -8.41 -2.66
N CYS A 45 -2.85 -8.57 -3.98
CA CYS A 45 -2.62 -9.84 -4.66
C CYS A 45 -1.55 -9.70 -5.75
N LEU A 46 -0.81 -10.78 -5.98
CA LEU A 46 -0.06 -10.95 -7.23
C LEU A 46 -0.99 -11.50 -8.31
N ALA A 47 -0.99 -10.88 -9.48
CA ALA A 47 -1.79 -11.30 -10.62
C ALA A 47 -0.93 -11.37 -11.88
N TRP A 48 -1.17 -12.37 -12.72
CA TRP A 48 -0.48 -12.57 -14.00
C TRP A 48 -1.44 -13.09 -15.07
N ARG A 49 -1.04 -12.96 -16.34
CA ARG A 49 -1.84 -13.47 -17.47
C ARG A 49 -1.76 -14.99 -17.54
N ARG A 50 -2.91 -15.64 -17.82
CA ARG A 50 -3.10 -17.10 -17.80
C ARG A 50 -2.12 -17.91 -18.68
N ASN A 51 -1.81 -17.46 -19.89
CA ASN A 51 -1.01 -18.22 -20.87
C ASN A 51 0.47 -17.79 -20.93
N LYS A 52 1.09 -17.48 -19.79
CA LYS A 52 2.48 -17.01 -19.75
C LYS A 52 3.44 -18.15 -19.39
N VAL A 53 4.57 -18.19 -20.10
CA VAL A 53 5.69 -19.15 -19.96
C VAL A 53 6.28 -19.21 -18.53
N ARG A 54 6.07 -18.19 -17.70
CA ARG A 54 6.72 -18.02 -16.38
C ARG A 54 5.78 -18.26 -15.20
N HIS A 55 4.71 -19.04 -15.38
CA HIS A 55 3.74 -19.31 -14.32
C HIS A 55 4.43 -19.80 -13.04
N ASP A 56 5.32 -20.79 -13.18
CA ASP A 56 5.97 -21.41 -12.01
C ASP A 56 6.90 -20.43 -11.31
N GLU A 57 7.61 -19.58 -12.05
CA GLU A 57 8.44 -18.51 -11.47
C GLU A 57 7.58 -17.48 -10.72
N CYS A 58 6.40 -17.14 -11.23
CA CYS A 58 5.46 -16.26 -10.53
C CYS A 58 4.97 -16.89 -9.21
N VAL A 59 4.73 -18.20 -9.22
CA VAL A 59 4.34 -18.95 -8.01
C VAL A 59 5.48 -18.99 -6.99
N GLU A 60 6.72 -19.25 -7.42
CA GLU A 60 7.89 -19.23 -6.53
C GLU A 60 8.13 -17.84 -5.94
N LEU A 61 8.02 -16.78 -6.74
CA LEU A 61 8.08 -15.40 -6.24
C LEU A 61 6.99 -15.13 -5.20
N ALA A 62 5.76 -15.58 -5.45
CA ALA A 62 4.67 -15.42 -4.49
C ALA A 62 4.94 -16.15 -3.17
N LYS A 63 5.58 -17.33 -3.20
CA LYS A 63 6.00 -18.05 -1.99
C LYS A 63 7.05 -17.26 -1.21
N ILE A 64 8.06 -16.72 -1.89
CA ILE A 64 9.10 -15.89 -1.27
C ILE A 64 8.47 -14.69 -0.59
N ILE A 65 7.60 -13.95 -1.29
CA ILE A 65 6.93 -12.77 -0.75
C ILE A 65 6.06 -13.12 0.47
N ARG A 66 5.31 -14.22 0.43
CA ARG A 66 4.51 -14.69 1.59
C ARG A 66 5.37 -15.13 2.78
N GLY A 67 6.61 -15.56 2.53
CA GLY A 67 7.57 -15.94 3.56
C GLY A 67 8.31 -14.76 4.19
N LEU A 68 8.15 -13.53 3.68
CA LEU A 68 8.75 -12.35 4.29
C LEU A 68 8.12 -12.09 5.66
N ASN A 69 8.96 -11.87 6.68
CA ASN A 69 8.50 -11.57 8.04
C ASN A 69 7.86 -10.17 8.10
N ALA A 70 6.96 -9.94 9.06
CA ALA A 70 6.29 -8.67 9.30
C ALA A 70 7.27 -7.49 9.50
N ALA A 71 8.48 -7.76 10.02
CA ALA A 71 9.53 -6.75 10.16
C ALA A 71 9.97 -6.13 8.81
N VAL A 72 9.86 -6.85 7.70
CA VAL A 72 10.16 -6.34 6.35
C VAL A 72 9.02 -5.46 5.83
N LEU A 73 7.80 -5.65 6.32
CA LEU A 73 6.61 -4.87 5.92
C LEU A 73 6.43 -3.60 6.76
N ALA A 74 7.10 -3.51 7.91
CA ALA A 74 7.05 -2.38 8.84
C ALA A 74 8.22 -1.38 8.67
N ALA A 75 9.20 -1.69 7.82
CA ALA A 75 10.32 -0.82 7.45
C ALA A 75 9.98 0.00 6.19
#